data_AF-A0A963HLH4-F1
#
_entry.id   AF-A0A963HLH4-F1
#
_cell.length_a   1.000
_cell.length_b   1.000
_cell.length_c   1.000
_cell.angle_alpha   90.00
_cell.angle_beta   90.00
_cell.angle_gamma   90.00
#
_symmetry.space_group_name_H-M   'P 1'
#
loop_
_entity.id
_entity.type
_entity.pdbx_description
1 polymer ?
#
loop_
_entity_poly.entity_id
_entity_poly.type
_entity_poly.pdbx_seq_one_letter_code
_entity_poly.pdbx_strand_id
1 'polypeptide(L)'
;MDPNDIKDWLIPIASFVGIISTSVGVWLALKEYRLKLKAEQRLAESTRAETDIRLFTHFTDILEVATGRRRDPVYSKEVAEKLLEKLNVEPANANFDYRTLRENIATAALLHSWVGNSSSDAAFASITTLALRHKALIPSAIQALESFNDWKPELAKKYLTLLKNARPAADNLETD
;
A
#
# COMPACT_ATOMS: atom_id res chain seq x y z
N MET A 1 39.80 65.26 30.24
CA MET A 1 38.84 64.57 29.36
C MET A 1 37.51 64.63 30.10
N ASP A 2 36.60 65.46 29.60
CA ASP A 2 35.36 65.77 30.31
C ASP A 2 34.46 64.52 30.37
N PRO A 3 33.78 64.24 31.50
CA PRO A 3 32.89 63.09 31.62
C PRO A 3 31.72 63.10 30.62
N ASN A 4 31.42 64.26 30.05
CA ASN A 4 30.38 64.42 29.03
C ASN A 4 30.81 63.91 27.64
N ASP A 5 32.08 64.07 27.25
CA ASP A 5 32.60 63.55 25.97
C ASP A 5 32.58 62.01 25.91
N ILE A 6 32.79 61.37 27.06
CA ILE A 6 32.75 59.90 27.19
C ILE A 6 31.32 59.38 27.01
N LYS A 7 30.32 60.12 27.50
CA LYS A 7 28.90 59.77 27.36
C LYS A 7 28.40 59.93 25.92
N ASP A 8 28.83 60.99 25.24
CA ASP A 8 28.41 61.27 23.86
C ASP A 8 28.95 60.24 22.87
N TRP A 9 30.10 59.63 23.15
CA TRP A 9 30.64 58.54 22.32
C TRP A 9 30.03 57.16 22.66
N LEU A 10 29.55 56.97 23.89
CA LEU A 10 29.00 55.69 24.36
C LEU A 10 27.62 55.37 23.76
N ILE A 11 26.78 56.39 23.58
CA ILE A 11 25.41 56.26 23.07
C ILE A 11 25.36 55.66 21.65
N PRO A 12 26.12 56.15 20.65
CA PRO A 12 26.12 55.57 19.32
C PRO A 12 26.73 54.15 19.28
N ILE A 13 27.73 53.87 20.12
CA ILE A 13 28.33 52.53 20.21
C ILE A 13 27.34 51.51 20.78
N ALA A 14 26.64 51.86 21.87
CA ALA A 14 25.62 50.99 22.45
C ALA A 14 24.49 50.68 21.44
N SER A 15 24.10 51.69 20.66
CA SER A 15 23.08 51.55 19.61
C SER A 15 23.55 50.62 18.49
N PHE A 16 24.81 50.76 18.07
CA PHE A 16 25.42 49.90 17.04
C PHE A 16 25.56 48.45 17.51
N VAL A 17 26.03 48.24 18.75
CA VAL A 17 26.10 46.90 19.37
C VAL A 17 24.70 46.28 19.49
N GLY A 18 23.70 47.07 19.84
CA GLY A 18 22.30 46.63 19.89
C GLY A 18 21.80 46.12 18.53
N ILE A 19 22.03 46.89 17.46
CA ILE A 19 21.62 46.52 16.09
C ILE A 19 22.34 45.26 15.62
N ILE A 20 23.64 45.12 15.91
CA ILE A 20 24.41 43.92 15.58
C ILE A 20 23.88 42.72 16.36
N SER A 21 23.63 42.86 17.66
CA SER A 21 23.11 41.78 18.50
C SER A 21 21.74 41.30 18.02
N THR A 22 20.82 42.22 17.69
CA THR A 22 19.51 41.84 17.14
C THR A 22 19.62 41.19 15.77
N SER A 23 20.54 41.67 14.92
CA SER A 23 20.75 41.11 13.59
C SER A 23 21.33 39.70 13.64
N VAL A 24 22.28 39.44 14.54
CA VAL A 24 22.83 38.10 14.79
C VAL A 24 21.77 37.16 15.37
N GLY A 25 20.92 37.66 16.28
CA GLY A 25 19.79 36.89 16.82
C GLY A 25 18.79 36.48 15.73
N VAL A 26 18.40 37.40 14.85
CA VAL A 26 17.50 37.13 13.71
C VAL A 26 18.14 36.14 12.74
N TRP A 27 19.45 36.27 12.48
CA TRP A 27 20.18 35.35 11.62
C TRP A 27 20.20 33.92 12.16
N LEU A 28 20.50 33.75 13.46
CA LEU A 28 20.48 32.44 14.12
C LEU A 28 19.07 31.84 14.10
N ALA A 29 18.04 32.63 14.42
CA ALA A 29 16.65 32.19 14.37
C ALA A 29 16.23 31.72 12.97
N LEU A 30 16.65 32.43 11.91
CA LEU A 30 16.39 32.02 10.52
C LEU A 30 17.11 30.72 10.16
N LYS A 31 18.33 30.52 10.65
CA LYS A 31 19.10 29.28 10.42
C LYS A 31 18.44 28.09 11.11
N GLU A 32 18.04 28.23 12.36
CA GLU A 32 17.30 27.21 13.11
C GLU A 32 15.95 26.90 12.47
N TYR A 33 15.23 27.93 12.02
CA TYR A 33 13.97 27.77 11.31
C TYR A 33 14.15 26.93 10.03
N ARG A 34 15.19 27.20 9.23
CA ARG A 34 15.50 26.40 8.02
C ARG A 34 15.86 24.96 8.34
N LEU A 35 16.60 24.72 9.43
CA LEU A 35 16.93 23.37 9.90
C LEU A 35 15.67 22.61 10.33
N LYS A 36 14.77 23.27 11.07
CA LYS A 36 13.49 22.72 11.48
C LYS A 36 12.60 22.39 10.28
N LEU A 37 12.52 23.27 9.29
CA LEU A 37 11.73 23.07 8.09
C LEU A 37 12.22 21.83 7.30
N LYS A 38 13.53 21.63 7.19
CA LYS A 38 14.11 20.42 6.57
C LYS A 38 13.81 19.15 7.37
N ALA A 39 13.81 19.22 8.70
CA ALA A 39 13.48 18.09 9.55
C ALA A 39 11.99 17.72 9.44
N GLU A 40 11.10 18.72 9.42
CA GLU A 40 9.66 18.54 9.19
C GLU A 40 9.39 17.97 7.79
N GLN A 41 10.12 18.42 6.78
CA GLN A 41 9.99 17.87 5.43
C GLN A 41 10.37 16.38 5.39
N ARG A 42 11.50 15.99 5.99
CA ARG A 42 11.90 14.57 6.06
C ARG A 42 10.91 13.72 6.84
N LEU A 43 10.37 14.26 7.93
CA LEU A 43 9.35 13.57 8.73
C LEU A 43 8.04 13.41 7.95
N ALA A 44 7.64 14.44 7.19
CA ALA A 44 6.46 14.38 6.34
C ALA A 44 6.64 13.36 5.20
N GLU A 45 7.83 13.32 4.59
CA GLU A 45 8.18 12.33 3.57
C GLU A 45 8.17 10.90 4.13
N SER A 46 8.75 10.68 5.32
CA SER A 46 8.72 9.34 5.95
C SER A 46 7.31 8.91 6.34
N THR A 47 6.49 9.85 6.84
CA THR A 47 5.09 9.58 7.20
C THR A 47 4.26 9.22 5.97
N ARG A 48 4.49 9.91 4.84
CA ARG A 48 3.84 9.57 3.56
C ARG A 48 4.23 8.16 3.11
N ALA A 49 5.53 7.85 3.10
CA ALA A 49 6.00 6.51 2.70
C ALA A 49 5.43 5.40 3.60
N GLU A 50 5.37 5.62 4.92
CA GLU A 50 4.78 4.64 5.83
C GLU A 50 3.27 4.47 5.61
N THR A 51 2.56 5.58 5.34
CA THR A 51 1.13 5.54 5.02
C THR A 51 0.88 4.77 3.72
N ASP A 52 1.72 4.98 2.71
CA ASP A 52 1.64 4.27 1.44
C ASP A 52 1.92 2.77 1.62
N ILE A 53 2.94 2.41 2.41
CA ILE A 53 3.23 1.01 2.75
C ILE A 53 2.02 0.36 3.43
N ARG A 54 1.43 1.02 4.45
CA ARG A 54 0.23 0.50 5.14
C ARG A 54 -0.94 0.35 4.18
N LEU A 55 -1.13 1.31 3.27
CA LEU A 55 -2.15 1.26 2.23
C LEU A 55 -1.95 0.04 1.32
N PHE A 56 -0.72 -0.21 0.86
CA PHE A 56 -0.39 -1.38 0.05
C PHE A 56 -0.58 -2.69 0.81
N THR A 57 -0.19 -2.76 2.09
CA THR A 57 -0.41 -3.95 2.91
C THR A 57 -1.90 -4.28 3.04
N HIS A 58 -2.72 -3.27 3.38
CA HIS A 58 -4.17 -3.47 3.47
C HIS A 58 -4.80 -3.82 2.12
N PHE A 59 -4.30 -3.23 1.03
CA PHE A 59 -4.74 -3.58 -0.31
C PHE A 59 -4.47 -5.07 -0.62
N THR A 60 -3.27 -5.54 -0.31
CA THR A 60 -2.89 -6.95 -0.49
C THR A 60 -3.73 -7.87 0.39
N ASP A 61 -4.00 -7.51 1.66
CA ASP A 61 -4.87 -8.30 2.54
C ASP A 61 -6.29 -8.46 1.96
N ILE A 62 -6.85 -7.39 1.38
CA ILE A 62 -8.18 -7.45 0.74
C ILE A 62 -8.09 -8.33 -0.51
N LEU A 63 -7.00 -8.28 -1.25
CA LEU A 63 -6.75 -9.14 -2.40
C LEU A 63 -6.59 -10.61 -2.00
N GLU A 64 -5.97 -10.91 -0.85
CA GLU A 64 -5.92 -12.27 -0.29
C GLU A 64 -7.32 -12.80 0.07
N VAL A 65 -8.19 -11.94 0.58
CA VAL A 65 -9.60 -12.27 0.85
C VAL A 65 -10.37 -12.46 -0.47
N ALA A 66 -10.14 -11.61 -1.47
CA ALA A 66 -10.73 -11.77 -2.81
C ALA A 66 -10.28 -13.09 -3.46
N THR A 67 -9.01 -13.44 -3.29
CA THR A 67 -8.38 -14.68 -3.80
C THR A 67 -8.60 -15.89 -2.91
N GLY A 68 -9.36 -15.81 -1.80
CA GLY A 68 -9.70 -16.98 -0.97
C GLY A 68 -8.49 -17.82 -0.51
N ARG A 69 -7.27 -17.31 -0.70
CA ARG A 69 -5.99 -18.00 -0.54
C ARG A 69 -5.37 -17.71 0.82
N ARG A 70 -6.17 -17.13 1.72
CA ARG A 70 -5.67 -16.55 2.98
C ARG A 70 -4.98 -17.56 3.89
N ARG A 71 -5.14 -18.87 3.65
CA ARG A 71 -4.38 -19.92 4.32
C ARG A 71 -4.22 -21.08 3.34
N ASP A 72 -3.00 -21.62 3.23
CA ASP A 72 -2.86 -22.97 2.73
C ASP A 72 -3.84 -23.85 3.51
N PRO A 73 -4.65 -24.68 2.84
CA PRO A 73 -5.54 -25.60 3.52
C PRO A 73 -4.66 -26.57 4.33
N VAL A 74 -4.53 -26.31 5.63
CA VAL A 74 -3.88 -27.23 6.56
C VAL A 74 -4.84 -28.39 6.75
N TYR A 75 -4.63 -29.44 5.98
CA TYR A 75 -5.39 -30.67 6.14
C TYR A 75 -4.90 -31.44 7.35
N SER A 76 -5.83 -31.89 8.20
CA SER A 76 -5.49 -32.92 9.17
C SER A 76 -5.16 -34.21 8.43
N LYS A 77 -4.26 -35.00 8.99
CA LYS A 77 -3.82 -36.28 8.42
C LYS A 77 -5.02 -37.20 8.14
N GLU A 78 -6.03 -37.21 9.03
CA GLU A 78 -7.22 -38.04 8.85
C GLU A 78 -8.08 -37.62 7.64
N VAL A 79 -8.14 -36.32 7.34
CA VAL A 79 -8.87 -35.81 6.18
C VAL A 79 -8.15 -36.18 4.88
N ALA A 80 -6.82 -36.10 4.88
CA ALA A 80 -6.00 -36.49 3.73
C ALA A 80 -6.10 -38.00 3.45
N GLU A 81 -6.06 -38.85 4.47
CA GLU A 81 -6.21 -40.30 4.34
C GLU A 81 -7.59 -40.70 3.82
N LYS A 82 -8.66 -40.10 4.36
CA LYS A 82 -10.03 -40.34 3.85
C LYS A 82 -10.23 -39.85 2.42
N LEU A 83 -9.58 -38.75 2.03
CA LEU A 83 -9.63 -38.25 0.66
C LEU A 83 -8.92 -39.19 -0.32
N LEU A 84 -7.76 -39.73 0.07
CA LEU A 84 -7.00 -40.69 -0.74
C LEU A 84 -7.74 -42.02 -0.90
N GLU A 85 -8.39 -42.49 0.17
CA GLU A 85 -9.23 -43.70 0.16
C GLU A 85 -10.45 -43.52 -0.76
N LYS A 86 -11.13 -42.37 -0.67
CA LYS A 86 -12.30 -42.06 -1.52
C LYS A 86 -11.93 -41.85 -3.00
N LEU A 87 -10.73 -41.37 -3.27
CA LEU A 87 -10.20 -41.18 -4.63
C LEU A 87 -9.60 -42.45 -5.23
N ASN A 88 -9.54 -43.55 -4.47
CA ASN A 88 -9.04 -44.86 -4.91
C ASN A 88 -7.64 -44.79 -5.53
N VAL A 89 -6.76 -43.96 -4.97
CA VAL A 89 -5.41 -43.75 -5.47
C VAL A 89 -4.51 -44.87 -4.96
N GLU A 90 -4.29 -45.90 -5.78
CA GLU A 90 -3.33 -46.96 -5.45
C GLU A 90 -1.89 -46.43 -5.51
N PRO A 91 -1.06 -46.65 -4.46
CA PRO A 91 0.30 -46.10 -4.36
C PRO A 91 1.32 -46.76 -5.31
N ALA A 92 0.90 -47.46 -6.36
CA ALA A 92 1.77 -48.34 -7.14
C ALA A 92 1.76 -48.12 -8.67
N ASN A 93 1.10 -47.08 -9.19
CA ASN A 93 1.07 -46.86 -10.64
C ASN A 93 2.38 -46.22 -11.14
N ALA A 94 3.14 -46.93 -11.98
CA ALA A 94 4.42 -46.47 -12.54
C ALA A 94 4.30 -45.23 -13.47
N ASN A 95 3.08 -44.79 -13.77
CA ASN A 95 2.74 -43.63 -14.60
C ASN A 95 1.97 -42.58 -13.80
N PHE A 96 2.47 -42.28 -12.60
CA PHE A 96 1.80 -41.39 -11.65
C PHE A 96 1.97 -39.93 -12.07
N ASP A 97 0.94 -39.38 -12.70
CA ASP A 97 0.90 -37.96 -13.01
C ASP A 97 0.45 -37.15 -11.78
N TYR A 98 1.42 -36.48 -11.17
CA TYR A 98 1.21 -35.62 -10.02
C TYR A 98 0.24 -34.46 -10.29
N ARG A 99 0.08 -34.02 -11.55
CA ARG A 99 -0.87 -32.95 -11.89
C ARG A 99 -2.32 -33.40 -11.78
N THR A 100 -2.64 -34.56 -12.38
CA THR A 100 -3.99 -35.13 -12.30
C THR A 100 -4.37 -35.53 -10.88
N LEU A 101 -3.42 -36.04 -10.08
CA LEU A 101 -3.69 -36.28 -8.65
C LEU A 101 -4.03 -34.97 -7.92
N ARG A 102 -3.25 -33.92 -8.15
CA ARG A 102 -3.47 -32.61 -7.50
C ARG A 102 -4.84 -32.05 -7.85
N GLU A 103 -5.27 -32.16 -9.11
CA GLU A 103 -6.59 -31.74 -9.57
C GLU A 103 -7.72 -32.59 -8.96
N ASN A 104 -7.54 -33.91 -8.89
CA ASN A 104 -8.51 -34.82 -8.27
C ASN A 104 -8.67 -34.56 -6.77
N ILE A 105 -7.56 -34.34 -6.05
CA ILE A 105 -7.58 -33.94 -4.63
C ILE A 105 -8.23 -32.57 -4.47
N ALA A 106 -7.89 -31.59 -5.30
CA ALA A 106 -8.49 -30.26 -5.24
C ALA A 106 -10.01 -30.30 -5.48
N THR A 107 -10.46 -31.17 -6.37
CA THR A 107 -11.89 -31.36 -6.68
C THR A 107 -12.60 -32.10 -5.55
N ALA A 108 -12.03 -33.20 -5.04
CA ALA A 108 -12.64 -34.02 -4.00
C ALA A 108 -12.63 -33.38 -2.61
N ALA A 109 -11.58 -32.62 -2.29
CA ALA A 109 -11.49 -31.86 -1.04
C ALA A 109 -12.36 -30.60 -1.04
N LEU A 110 -13.13 -30.35 -2.11
CA LEU A 110 -13.87 -29.12 -2.31
C LEU A 110 -12.97 -27.88 -2.15
N LEU A 111 -11.68 -27.97 -2.51
CA LEU A 111 -10.79 -26.79 -2.58
C LEU A 111 -11.23 -25.79 -3.62
N HIS A 112 -11.91 -26.28 -4.64
CA HIS A 112 -12.61 -25.43 -5.61
C HIS A 112 -13.93 -24.88 -5.08
N SER A 113 -14.40 -25.29 -3.90
CA SER A 113 -15.52 -24.63 -3.24
C SER A 113 -14.98 -23.44 -2.45
N TRP A 114 -14.98 -22.30 -3.12
CA TRP A 114 -14.61 -21.02 -2.56
C TRP A 114 -15.69 -20.59 -1.56
N VAL A 115 -15.54 -21.00 -0.31
CA VAL A 115 -16.40 -20.56 0.79
C VAL A 115 -16.20 -19.05 0.95
N GLY A 116 -17.21 -18.26 0.58
CA GLY A 116 -17.19 -16.80 0.76
C GLY A 116 -17.43 -15.97 -0.51
N ASN A 117 -18.28 -16.41 -1.45
CA ASN A 117 -18.65 -15.62 -2.62
C ASN A 117 -18.99 -14.14 -2.30
N SER A 118 -19.76 -13.90 -1.23
CA SER A 118 -20.09 -12.55 -0.77
C SER A 118 -18.87 -11.79 -0.23
N SER A 119 -17.93 -12.47 0.43
CA SER A 119 -16.70 -11.87 0.93
C SER A 119 -15.77 -11.47 -0.21
N SER A 120 -15.65 -12.32 -1.24
CA SER A 120 -14.85 -12.02 -2.42
C SER A 120 -15.48 -10.90 -3.26
N ASP A 121 -16.80 -10.86 -3.41
CA ASP A 121 -17.50 -9.78 -4.12
C ASP A 121 -17.34 -8.43 -3.40
N ALA A 122 -17.45 -8.43 -2.06
CA ALA A 122 -17.18 -7.27 -1.24
C ALA A 122 -15.70 -6.82 -1.33
N ALA A 123 -14.77 -7.77 -1.41
CA ALA A 123 -13.35 -7.48 -1.58
C ALA A 123 -13.08 -6.85 -2.96
N PHE A 124 -13.67 -7.36 -4.05
CA PHE A 124 -13.57 -6.74 -5.38
C PHE A 124 -14.10 -5.31 -5.42
N ALA A 125 -15.25 -5.07 -4.78
CA ALA A 125 -15.81 -3.73 -4.65
C ALA A 125 -14.87 -2.80 -3.85
N SER A 126 -14.27 -3.31 -2.77
CA SER A 126 -13.37 -2.57 -1.89
C SER A 126 -12.06 -2.21 -2.59
N ILE A 127 -11.42 -3.17 -3.28
CA ILE A 127 -10.22 -2.97 -4.11
C ILE A 127 -10.48 -1.88 -5.16
N THR A 128 -11.59 -1.99 -5.88
CA THR A 128 -11.94 -1.02 -6.92
C THR A 128 -12.17 0.38 -6.34
N THR A 129 -12.91 0.47 -5.23
CA THR A 129 -13.18 1.75 -4.55
C THR A 129 -11.89 2.38 -4.03
N LEU A 130 -10.98 1.58 -3.47
CA LEU A 130 -9.70 2.05 -2.97
C LEU A 130 -8.81 2.56 -4.11
N ALA A 131 -8.78 1.82 -5.22
CA ALA A 131 -8.02 2.23 -6.41
C ALA A 131 -8.56 3.49 -7.09
N LEU A 132 -9.88 3.68 -7.10
CA LEU A 132 -10.48 4.93 -7.60
C LEU A 132 -10.16 6.13 -6.70
N ARG A 133 -10.02 5.92 -5.38
CA ARG A 133 -9.62 6.98 -4.44
C ARG A 133 -8.11 7.26 -4.49
N HIS A 134 -7.30 6.24 -4.71
CA HIS A 134 -5.85 6.31 -4.72
C HIS A 134 -5.30 5.86 -6.07
N LYS A 135 -5.05 6.83 -6.96
CA LYS A 135 -4.63 6.57 -8.35
C LYS A 135 -3.41 5.65 -8.48
N ALA A 136 -2.48 5.69 -7.51
CA ALA A 136 -1.31 4.82 -7.45
C ALA A 136 -1.64 3.32 -7.42
N LEU A 137 -2.83 2.94 -6.95
CA LEU A 137 -3.27 1.55 -6.86
C LEU A 137 -3.97 1.05 -8.13
N ILE A 138 -4.30 1.93 -9.09
CA ILE A 138 -5.04 1.57 -10.31
C ILE A 138 -4.33 0.46 -11.11
N PRO A 139 -3.01 0.54 -11.38
CA PRO A 139 -2.32 -0.52 -12.12
C PRO A 139 -2.40 -1.88 -11.42
N SER A 140 -2.15 -1.90 -10.11
CA SER A 140 -2.21 -3.12 -9.29
C SER A 140 -3.62 -3.70 -9.23
N ALA A 141 -4.66 -2.85 -9.15
CA ALA A 141 -6.05 -3.27 -9.17
C ALA A 141 -6.47 -3.83 -10.53
N ILE A 142 -6.01 -3.25 -11.63
CA ILE A 142 -6.26 -3.78 -12.98
C ILE A 142 -5.59 -5.14 -13.14
N GLN A 143 -4.31 -5.26 -12.80
CA GLN A 143 -3.57 -6.53 -12.89
C GLN A 143 -4.23 -7.62 -12.05
N ALA A 144 -4.65 -7.28 -10.84
CA ALA A 144 -5.42 -8.17 -9.97
C ALA A 144 -6.71 -8.63 -10.69
N LEU A 145 -7.58 -7.70 -11.09
CA LEU A 145 -8.85 -8.02 -11.74
C LEU A 145 -8.71 -8.80 -13.05
N GLU A 146 -7.67 -8.54 -13.84
CA GLU A 146 -7.34 -9.31 -15.05
C GLU A 146 -7.00 -10.77 -14.71
N SER A 147 -6.30 -11.02 -13.59
CA SER A 147 -6.02 -12.38 -13.12
C SER A 147 -7.26 -13.16 -12.63
N PHE A 148 -8.39 -12.47 -12.37
CA PHE A 148 -9.66 -13.08 -11.95
C PHE A 148 -10.69 -13.25 -13.07
N ASN A 149 -10.33 -12.89 -14.30
CA ASN A 149 -11.26 -12.98 -15.43
C ASN A 149 -11.74 -14.42 -15.68
N ASP A 150 -10.92 -15.42 -15.32
CA ASP A 150 -11.26 -16.84 -15.46
C ASP A 150 -12.29 -17.32 -14.42
N TRP A 151 -12.43 -16.62 -13.30
CA TRP A 151 -13.30 -17.04 -12.19
C TRP A 151 -14.66 -16.33 -12.17
N LYS A 152 -14.65 -15.00 -12.23
CA LYS A 152 -15.89 -14.18 -12.21
C LYS A 152 -15.83 -13.15 -13.34
N PRO A 153 -15.96 -13.57 -14.60
CA PRO A 153 -15.75 -12.70 -15.76
C PRO A 153 -16.70 -11.50 -15.77
N GLU A 154 -17.94 -11.64 -15.29
CA GLU A 154 -18.91 -10.56 -15.25
C GLU A 154 -18.54 -9.46 -14.24
N LEU A 155 -18.15 -9.85 -13.02
CA LEU A 155 -17.70 -8.91 -11.99
C LEU A 155 -16.34 -8.30 -12.33
N ALA A 156 -15.41 -9.11 -12.84
CA ALA A 156 -14.11 -8.65 -13.29
C ALA A 156 -14.26 -7.62 -14.42
N LYS A 157 -15.07 -7.90 -15.46
CA LYS A 157 -15.36 -6.95 -16.53
C LYS A 157 -16.01 -5.67 -16.01
N LYS A 158 -17.00 -5.77 -15.11
CA LYS A 158 -17.66 -4.60 -14.52
C LYS A 158 -16.66 -3.65 -13.85
N TYR A 159 -15.79 -4.17 -12.98
CA TYR A 159 -14.81 -3.35 -12.27
C TYR A 159 -13.62 -2.92 -13.13
N LEU A 160 -13.19 -3.75 -14.09
CA LEU A 160 -12.19 -3.37 -15.08
C LEU A 160 -12.65 -2.20 -15.94
N THR A 161 -13.90 -2.19 -16.39
CA THR A 161 -14.45 -1.06 -17.14
C THR A 161 -14.45 0.22 -16.31
N LEU A 162 -14.82 0.13 -15.03
CA LEU A 162 -14.79 1.28 -14.12
C LEU A 162 -13.37 1.84 -13.94
N LEU A 163 -12.37 0.97 -13.74
CA LEU A 163 -10.98 1.39 -13.57
C LEU A 163 -10.33 1.89 -14.87
N LYS A 164 -10.62 1.25 -16.00
CA LYS A 164 -10.11 1.67 -17.32
C LYS A 164 -10.71 3.01 -17.75
N ASN A 165 -11.96 3.31 -17.38
CA ASN A 165 -12.57 4.62 -17.61
C ASN A 165 -12.05 5.71 -16.66
N ALA A 166 -11.53 5.33 -15.48
CA ALA A 166 -10.89 6.27 -14.55
C ALA A 166 -9.42 6.57 -14.91
N ARG A 167 -8.74 5.66 -15.61
CA ARG A 167 -7.37 5.81 -16.12
C ARG A 167 -7.14 7.06 -17.00
N PRO A 168 -8.01 7.42 -17.98
CA PRO A 168 -7.81 8.63 -18.78
C PRO A 168 -7.90 9.95 -18.00
N ALA A 169 -8.34 9.94 -16.73
CA ALA A 169 -8.30 11.12 -15.86
C ALA A 169 -7.02 11.22 -15.00
N ALA A 170 -6.08 10.28 -15.13
CA ALA A 170 -4.79 10.29 -14.44
C ALA A 170 -3.66 10.77 -15.35
N ASP A 171 -3.66 10.36 -16.62
CA ASP A 171 -2.61 10.73 -17.59
C ASP A 171 -2.70 12.21 -18.05
N ASN A 172 -3.87 12.85 -17.85
CA ASN A 172 -4.07 14.27 -18.20
C ASN A 172 -3.66 15.27 -17.09
N LEU A 173 -3.03 14.81 -16.00
CA LEU A 173 -2.56 15.67 -14.89
C LEU A 173 -1.03 15.76 -14.80
N GLU A 174 -0.30 15.13 -15.72
CA GLU A 174 1.17 15.27 -15.84
C GLU A 174 1.59 16.30 -16.91
N THR A 175 0.64 16.99 -17.52
CA THR A 175 0.89 18.09 -18.47
C THR A 175 0.12 19.33 -18.06
N ASP A 176 0.64 20.05 -17.07
CA ASP A 176 0.58 21.52 -16.94
C ASP A 176 1.56 21.99 -15.85
#